data_AF-A0A8D9FWH7-F1
#
_entry.id   AF-A0A8D9FWH7-F1
#
_cell.length_a   1.000
_cell.length_b   1.000
_cell.length_c   1.000
_cell.angle_alpha   90.00
_cell.angle_beta   90.00
_cell.angle_gamma   90.00
#
_symmetry.space_group_name_H-M   'P 1'
#
loop_
_entity.id
_entity.type
_entity.pdbx_description
1 polymer ?
#
loop_
_entity_poly.entity_id
_entity_poly.type
_entity_poly.pdbx_seq_one_letter_code
_entity_poly.pdbx_strand_id
1 'polypeptide(L)'
;MSPPTLDQQHTYRARQRVIFSKLVLQFSRLPYESLLVMATWFWLENFGFEDIFSTIFALPDKLIASFANEVVSCFRCIESSHPPNGFEHIPLTSIYLQKHISLSMIYKHRYTAIAGIKTFLSTICSIFSDILT
;
A
#
# COMPACT_ATOMS: atom_id res chain seq x y z
N MET A 1 2.63 -20.25 13.29
CA MET A 1 2.20 -18.98 13.90
C MET A 1 0.80 -19.18 14.46
N SER A 2 0.55 -18.79 15.72
CA SER A 2 -0.79 -18.83 16.30
C SER A 2 -1.68 -17.77 15.63
N PRO A 3 -3.01 -17.99 15.52
CA PRO A 3 -3.91 -16.98 14.97
C PRO A 3 -3.86 -15.71 15.83
N PRO A 4 -3.87 -14.51 15.22
CA PRO A 4 -3.87 -13.26 15.98
C PRO A 4 -5.16 -13.14 16.80
N THR A 5 -5.04 -12.60 18.02
CA THR A 5 -6.19 -12.38 18.90
C THR A 5 -7.16 -11.35 18.31
N LEU A 6 -8.42 -11.34 18.77
CA LEU A 6 -9.42 -10.36 18.32
C LEU A 6 -8.91 -8.92 18.52
N ASP A 7 -8.27 -8.62 19.64
CA ASP A 7 -7.73 -7.29 19.95
C ASP A 7 -6.61 -6.87 18.98
N GLN A 8 -5.75 -7.82 18.57
CA GLN A 8 -4.72 -7.57 17.57
C GLN A 8 -5.34 -7.23 16.21
N GLN A 9 -6.40 -7.96 15.82
CA GLN A 9 -7.12 -7.70 14.57
C GLN A 9 -7.84 -6.34 14.60
N HIS A 10 -8.47 -5.98 15.71
CA HIS A 10 -9.12 -4.67 15.88
C HIS A 10 -8.11 -3.53 15.82
N THR A 11 -6.97 -3.66 16.50
CA THR A 11 -5.90 -2.67 16.48
C THR A 11 -5.34 -2.47 15.08
N TYR A 12 -5.08 -3.57 14.36
CA TYR A 12 -4.57 -3.53 13.00
C TYR A 12 -5.55 -2.85 12.03
N ARG A 13 -6.85 -3.17 12.11
CA ARG A 13 -7.91 -2.48 11.35
C ARG A 13 -8.01 -0.99 11.70
N ALA A 14 -7.86 -0.63 12.96
CA ALA A 14 -7.90 0.76 13.40
C ALA A 14 -6.74 1.57 12.78
N ARG A 15 -5.51 1.01 12.71
CA ARG A 15 -4.38 1.66 12.05
C ARG A 15 -4.65 1.92 10.57
N GLN A 16 -5.21 0.95 9.87
CA GLN A 16 -5.56 1.09 8.44
C GLN A 16 -6.58 2.22 8.22
N ARG A 17 -7.59 2.32 9.09
CA ARG A 17 -8.56 3.42 9.07
C ARG A 17 -7.89 4.77 9.28
N VAL A 18 -7.02 4.89 10.28
CA VAL A 18 -6.27 6.15 10.52
C VAL A 18 -5.41 6.53 9.32
N ILE A 19 -4.65 5.58 8.75
CA ILE A 19 -3.81 5.84 7.57
C ILE A 19 -4.69 6.31 6.39
N PHE A 20 -5.80 5.63 6.12
CA PHE A 20 -6.71 6.01 5.04
C PHE A 20 -7.31 7.41 5.26
N SER A 21 -7.77 7.72 6.48
CA SER A 21 -8.24 9.06 6.82
C SER A 21 -7.17 10.12 6.63
N LYS A 22 -5.89 9.85 7.00
CA LYS A 22 -4.79 10.78 6.74
C LYS A 22 -4.58 11.03 5.25
N LEU A 23 -4.60 9.98 4.42
CA LEU A 23 -4.45 10.10 2.97
C LEU A 23 -5.52 11.03 2.37
N VAL A 24 -6.78 10.80 2.71
CA VAL A 24 -7.92 11.55 2.14
C VAL A 24 -8.05 12.94 2.75
N LEU A 25 -8.12 13.04 4.07
CA LEU A 25 -8.50 14.27 4.77
C LEU A 25 -7.33 15.19 5.06
N GLN A 26 -6.17 14.62 5.42
CA GLN A 26 -5.02 15.42 5.87
C GLN A 26 -4.04 15.72 4.73
N PHE A 27 -3.80 14.77 3.84
CA PHE A 27 -2.89 14.93 2.69
C PHE A 27 -3.64 15.36 1.42
N SER A 28 -4.97 15.50 1.50
CA SER A 28 -5.85 15.92 0.41
C SER A 28 -5.66 15.09 -0.86
N ARG A 29 -5.31 13.81 -0.73
CA ARG A 29 -5.21 12.90 -1.86
C ARG A 29 -6.62 12.47 -2.26
N LEU A 30 -6.87 12.43 -3.58
CA LEU A 30 -8.15 12.02 -4.13
C LEU A 30 -8.55 10.63 -3.60
N PRO A 31 -9.82 10.40 -3.23
CA PRO A 31 -10.24 9.15 -2.60
C PRO A 31 -9.89 7.91 -3.41
N TYR A 32 -10.04 7.94 -4.73
CA TYR A 32 -9.70 6.79 -5.60
C TYR A 32 -8.20 6.48 -5.59
N GLU A 33 -7.32 7.50 -5.54
CA GLU A 33 -5.88 7.29 -5.43
C GLU A 33 -5.53 6.74 -4.05
N SER A 34 -6.16 7.24 -3.00
CA SER A 34 -5.96 6.75 -1.63
C SER A 34 -6.37 5.27 -1.50
N LEU A 35 -7.47 4.86 -2.13
CA LEU A 35 -7.90 3.47 -2.18
C LEU A 35 -6.88 2.58 -2.91
N LEU A 36 -6.33 3.06 -4.01
CA LEU A 36 -5.30 2.35 -4.78
C LEU A 36 -4.00 2.19 -3.99
N VAL A 37 -3.60 3.23 -3.25
CA VAL A 37 -2.44 3.18 -2.36
C VAL A 37 -2.64 2.11 -1.29
N MET A 38 -3.79 2.13 -0.60
CA MET A 38 -4.12 1.11 0.40
C MET A 38 -4.11 -0.30 -0.20
N ALA A 39 -4.77 -0.51 -1.34
CA ALA A 39 -4.84 -1.80 -2.02
C ALA A 39 -3.44 -2.34 -2.39
N THR A 40 -2.53 -1.45 -2.76
CA THR A 40 -1.15 -1.84 -3.10
C THR A 40 -0.38 -2.29 -1.86
N TRP A 41 -0.51 -1.59 -0.72
CA TRP A 41 0.10 -2.03 0.53
C TRP A 41 -0.44 -3.38 1.00
N PHE A 42 -1.74 -3.61 0.89
CA PHE A 42 -2.32 -4.93 1.16
C PHE A 42 -1.76 -6.02 0.25
N TRP A 43 -1.63 -5.73 -1.04
CA TRP A 43 -1.02 -6.67 -1.97
C TRP A 43 0.44 -6.97 -1.60
N LEU A 44 1.23 -5.95 -1.23
CA LEU A 44 2.61 -6.15 -0.79
C LEU A 44 2.69 -7.01 0.47
N GLU A 45 1.82 -6.81 1.46
CA GLU A 45 1.77 -7.69 2.64
C GLU A 45 1.46 -9.13 2.26
N ASN A 46 0.45 -9.34 1.41
CA ASN A 46 0.11 -10.67 0.90
C ASN A 46 1.20 -11.28 0.02
N PHE A 47 2.01 -10.46 -0.64
CA PHE A 47 3.16 -10.89 -1.42
C PHE A 47 4.34 -11.32 -0.53
N GLY A 48 4.33 -10.94 0.75
CA GLY A 48 5.31 -11.37 1.75
C GLY A 48 6.09 -10.22 2.40
N PHE A 49 5.72 -8.97 2.19
CA PHE A 49 6.29 -7.83 2.93
C PHE A 49 5.50 -7.64 4.22
N GLU A 50 5.91 -8.30 5.30
CA GLU A 50 5.17 -8.28 6.57
C GLU A 50 5.15 -6.88 7.22
N ASP A 51 4.10 -6.61 7.99
CA ASP A 51 3.97 -5.43 8.87
C ASP A 51 4.07 -4.05 8.18
N ILE A 52 3.61 -3.92 6.93
CA ILE A 52 3.59 -2.63 6.21
C ILE A 52 2.76 -1.60 6.96
N PHE A 53 1.51 -1.92 7.33
CA PHE A 53 0.64 -0.94 7.98
C PHE A 53 1.16 -0.56 9.37
N SER A 54 1.77 -1.50 10.10
CA SER A 54 2.43 -1.22 11.37
C SER A 54 3.62 -0.28 11.19
N THR A 55 4.45 -0.51 10.16
CA THR A 55 5.63 0.30 9.84
C THR A 55 5.21 1.71 9.45
N ILE A 56 4.29 1.84 8.49
CA ILE A 56 3.80 3.13 7.99
C ILE A 56 3.12 3.94 9.11
N PHE A 57 2.35 3.29 9.97
CA PHE A 57 1.68 3.96 11.08
C PHE A 57 2.65 4.62 12.06
N ALA A 58 3.84 4.05 12.24
CA ALA A 58 4.88 4.60 13.11
C ALA A 58 5.66 5.76 12.48
N LEU A 59 5.45 6.06 11.18
CA LEU A 59 6.16 7.12 10.48
C LEU A 59 5.51 8.50 10.70
N PRO A 60 6.31 9.58 10.69
CA PRO A 60 5.81 10.94 10.54
C PRO A 60 4.96 11.11 9.28
N ASP A 61 3.95 11.99 9.35
CA ASP A 61 3.00 12.25 8.27
C ASP A 61 3.64 12.56 6.91
N LYS A 62 4.74 13.33 6.90
CA LYS A 62 5.51 13.64 5.68
C LYS A 62 6.05 12.39 5.00
N LEU A 63 6.47 11.41 5.78
CA LEU A 63 6.97 10.14 5.25
C LEU A 63 5.82 9.25 4.77
N ILE A 64 4.68 9.22 5.47
CA ILE A 64 3.48 8.51 4.99
C ILE A 64 3.03 9.05 3.63
N ALA A 65 2.99 10.38 3.46
CA ALA A 65 2.67 11.00 2.18
C ALA A 65 3.68 10.64 1.07
N SER A 66 4.97 10.61 1.41
CA SER A 66 6.03 10.22 0.46
C SER A 66 5.93 8.74 0.07
N PHE A 67 5.61 7.87 1.01
CA PHE A 67 5.30 6.45 0.75
C PHE A 67 4.14 6.28 -0.22
N ALA A 68 3.07 7.06 -0.03
CA ALA A 68 1.92 7.04 -0.94
C ALA A 68 2.30 7.48 -2.36
N ASN A 69 3.18 8.48 -2.51
CA ASN A 69 3.68 8.91 -3.82
C ASN A 69 4.52 7.81 -4.50
N GLU A 70 5.35 7.12 -3.73
CA GLU A 70 6.17 6.02 -4.23
C GLU A 70 5.32 4.85 -4.76
N VAL A 71 4.21 4.55 -4.09
CA VAL A 71 3.24 3.54 -4.54
C VAL A 71 2.60 3.88 -5.88
N VAL A 72 2.33 5.16 -6.15
CA VAL A 72 1.80 5.58 -7.46
C VAL A 72 2.79 5.25 -8.58
N SER A 73 4.09 5.36 -8.34
CA SER A 73 5.12 4.94 -9.29
C SER A 73 5.11 3.43 -9.52
N CYS A 74 4.90 2.62 -8.47
CA CYS A 74 4.71 1.17 -8.59
C CYS A 74 3.52 0.81 -9.48
N PHE A 75 2.42 1.54 -9.35
CA PHE A 75 1.23 1.35 -10.18
C PHE A 75 1.49 1.65 -11.65
N ARG A 76 2.10 2.81 -11.95
CA ARG A 76 2.49 3.18 -13.31
C ARG A 76 3.41 2.15 -13.95
N CYS A 77 4.31 1.55 -13.15
CA CYS A 77 5.18 0.49 -13.61
C CYS A 77 4.39 -0.77 -14.03
N ILE A 78 3.45 -1.25 -13.21
CA ILE A 78 2.68 -2.48 -13.55
C ILE A 78 1.74 -2.29 -14.74
N GLU A 79 1.25 -1.07 -14.97
CA GLU A 79 0.42 -0.74 -16.14
C GLU A 79 1.24 -0.52 -17.42
N SER A 80 2.54 -0.22 -17.29
CA SER A 80 3.42 0.01 -18.43
C SER A 80 3.50 -1.24 -19.33
N SER A 81 3.51 -0.99 -20.65
CA SER A 81 3.78 -2.02 -21.65
C SER A 81 5.25 -2.44 -21.69
N HIS A 82 6.14 -1.58 -21.18
CA HIS A 82 7.59 -1.79 -21.18
C HIS A 82 8.11 -1.96 -19.74
N PRO A 83 9.10 -2.84 -19.53
CA PRO A 83 9.75 -2.97 -18.24
C PRO A 83 10.47 -1.66 -17.84
N PRO A 84 10.61 -1.39 -16.54
CA PRO A 84 11.36 -0.23 -16.07
C PRO A 84 12.84 -0.33 -16.48
N ASN A 85 13.45 0.80 -16.86
CA ASN A 85 14.82 0.86 -17.40
C ASN A 85 15.93 0.65 -16.34
N GLY A 86 15.62 0.03 -15.20
CA GLY A 86 16.60 -0.47 -14.23
C GLY A 86 17.00 0.47 -13.09
N PHE A 87 16.72 1.78 -13.16
CA PHE A 87 17.09 2.75 -12.11
C PHE A 87 15.93 3.20 -11.21
N GLU A 88 14.74 2.64 -11.42
CA GLU A 88 13.55 3.07 -10.70
C GLU A 88 13.46 2.29 -9.38
N HIS A 89 14.20 2.79 -8.39
CA HIS A 89 14.14 2.27 -7.03
C HIS A 89 12.86 2.71 -6.33
N ILE A 90 12.51 1.92 -5.32
CA ILE A 90 11.41 2.16 -4.39
C ILE A 90 12.08 2.45 -3.04
N PRO A 91 12.80 3.58 -2.91
CA PRO A 91 13.78 3.79 -1.83
C PRO A 91 13.14 3.74 -0.45
N LEU A 92 11.96 4.32 -0.25
CA LEU A 92 11.33 4.33 1.07
C LEU A 92 10.89 2.92 1.47
N THR A 93 10.21 2.21 0.57
CA THR A 93 9.81 0.81 0.81
C THR A 93 11.03 -0.07 1.06
N SER A 94 12.13 0.12 0.32
CA SER A 94 13.36 -0.62 0.54
C SER A 94 14.05 -0.29 1.87
N ILE A 95 14.01 0.97 2.31
CA ILE A 95 14.63 1.43 3.57
C ILE A 95 13.85 0.93 4.78
N TYR A 96 12.52 1.11 4.79
CA TYR A 96 11.73 0.87 6.00
C TYR A 96 11.16 -0.55 6.08
N LEU A 97 10.91 -1.24 4.96
CA LEU A 97 10.48 -2.64 5.00
C LEU A 97 11.65 -3.62 5.00
N GLN A 98 12.90 -3.12 5.02
CA GLN A 98 14.14 -3.90 5.10
C GLN A 98 14.23 -5.06 4.09
N LYS A 99 13.55 -4.92 2.95
CA LYS A 99 13.54 -5.89 1.85
C LYS A 99 13.92 -5.18 0.57
N HIS A 100 14.84 -5.77 -0.18
CA HIS A 100 15.20 -5.29 -1.51
C HIS A 100 14.03 -5.50 -2.47
N ILE A 101 13.16 -4.50 -2.57
CA ILE A 101 12.11 -4.41 -3.56
C ILE A 101 12.54 -3.45 -4.67
N SER A 102 12.28 -3.84 -5.92
CA SER A 102 12.55 -3.01 -7.09
C SER A 102 11.32 -2.96 -7.99
N LEU A 103 11.21 -1.91 -8.80
CA LEU A 103 10.14 -1.83 -9.79
C LEU A 103 10.22 -2.97 -10.81
N SER A 104 11.42 -3.44 -11.14
CA SER A 104 11.61 -4.62 -11.99
C SER A 104 11.01 -5.90 -11.38
N MET A 105 11.15 -6.08 -10.06
CA MET A 105 10.53 -7.21 -9.35
C MET A 105 9.00 -7.10 -9.37
N ILE A 106 8.46 -5.92 -9.09
CA ILE A 106 7.01 -5.67 -9.16
C ILE A 106 6.49 -5.91 -10.59
N TYR A 107 7.19 -5.43 -11.61
CA TYR A 107 6.83 -5.63 -13.02
C TYR A 107 6.80 -7.10 -13.40
N LYS A 108 7.76 -7.90 -12.93
CA LYS A 108 7.79 -9.36 -13.13
C LYS A 108 6.53 -10.04 -12.57
N HIS A 109 5.98 -9.51 -11.48
CA HIS A 109 4.76 -9.99 -10.83
C HIS A 109 3.52 -9.15 -11.18
N ARG A 110 3.54 -8.34 -12.24
CA ARG A 110 2.46 -7.37 -12.55
C ARG A 110 1.07 -7.99 -12.66
N TYR A 111 0.94 -9.20 -13.20
CA TYR A 111 -0.37 -9.84 -13.35
C TYR A 111 -0.97 -10.24 -12.00
N THR A 112 -0.16 -10.73 -11.07
CA THR A 112 -0.62 -11.04 -9.71
C THR A 112 -0.85 -9.77 -8.90
N ALA A 113 -0.06 -8.72 -9.14
CA ALA A 113 -0.27 -7.38 -8.58
C ALA A 113 -1.61 -6.79 -9.02
N ILE A 114 -1.89 -6.75 -10.33
CA ILE A 114 -3.15 -6.24 -10.88
C ILE A 114 -4.34 -7.02 -10.34
N ALA A 115 -4.26 -8.36 -10.32
CA ALA A 115 -5.34 -9.20 -9.80
C ALA A 115 -5.57 -8.94 -8.30
N GLY A 116 -4.51 -8.94 -7.49
CA GLY A 116 -4.58 -8.69 -6.06
C GLY A 116 -5.14 -7.32 -5.72
N ILE A 117 -4.62 -6.26 -6.37
CA ILE A 117 -5.10 -4.89 -6.18
C ILE A 117 -6.60 -4.78 -6.49
N LYS A 118 -7.07 -5.40 -7.59
CA LYS A 118 -8.51 -5.43 -7.92
C LYS A 118 -9.34 -6.11 -6.83
N THR A 119 -8.88 -7.24 -6.31
CA THR A 119 -9.54 -7.94 -5.21
C THR A 119 -9.59 -7.07 -3.95
N PHE A 120 -8.48 -6.41 -3.60
CA PHE A 120 -8.43 -5.55 -2.42
C PHE A 120 -9.28 -4.30 -2.56
N LEU A 121 -9.36 -3.68 -3.74
CA LEU A 121 -10.22 -2.52 -3.96
C LEU A 121 -11.69 -2.83 -3.63
N SER A 122 -12.21 -3.99 -4.03
CA SER A 122 -13.58 -4.40 -3.69
C SER A 122 -13.80 -4.50 -2.18
N THR A 123 -12.80 -5.02 -1.45
CA THR A 123 -12.85 -5.19 0.00
C THR A 123 -12.68 -3.88 0.75
N ILE A 124 -11.78 -3.01 0.28
CA ILE A 124 -11.46 -1.72 0.89
C ILE A 124 -12.63 -0.74 0.71
N CYS A 125 -13.24 -0.70 -0.48
CA CYS A 125 -14.40 0.15 -0.74
C CYS A 125 -15.57 -0.12 0.21
N SER A 126 -15.78 -1.37 0.62
CA SER A 126 -16.84 -1.69 1.60
C SER A 126 -16.46 -1.28 3.03
N ILE A 127 -15.18 -1.43 3.41
CA ILE A 127 -14.67 -1.16 4.76
C ILE A 127 -14.54 0.34 5.08
N PHE A 128 -14.22 1.16 4.08
CA PHE A 128 -13.99 2.60 4.27
C PHE A 128 -15.05 3.49 3.61
N SER A 129 -16.21 2.92 3.27
CA SER A 129 -17.32 3.65 2.64
C SER A 129 -17.74 4.89 3.42
N ASP A 130 -17.62 4.87 4.74
CA ASP A 130 -17.94 5.97 5.65
C ASP A 130 -16.94 7.14 5.62
N ILE A 131 -15.74 6.93 5.07
CA ILE A 131 -14.69 7.96 4.90
C ILE A 131 -14.73 8.56 3.49
N LEU A 132 -15.40 7.90 2.54
CA LEU A 132 -15.51 8.30 1.14
C LEU A 132 -16.64 9.30 0.86
N THR A 133 -17.43 9.67 1.88
CA THR A 133 -18.52 10.67 1.83
C THR A 133 -18.00 12.09 1.84
#